data_AF-A0A653D0W3-F1
#
_entry.id   AF-A0A653D0W3-F1
#
_cell.length_a   1.000
_cell.length_b   1.000
_cell.length_c   1.000
_cell.angle_alpha   90.00
_cell.angle_beta   90.00
_cell.angle_gamma   90.00
#
_symmetry.space_group_name_H-M   'P 1'
#
loop_
_entity.id
_entity.type
_entity.pdbx_description
1 polymer ?
#
loop_
_entity_poly.entity_id
_entity_poly.type
_entity_poly.pdbx_seq_one_letter_code
_entity_poly.pdbx_strand_id
1 'polypeptide(L)'
;ELAPYLSDTQRCTALSVECKVLASLSLLATGSYQKPIGMSYVHGLSQPSVSRALRDVVDALNHPEILSRHIYFPRSLEGRQAIMDGFSSKFGFPNCLGCIDCTHVALVK
;
A
#
# COMPACT_ATOMS: atom_id res chain seq x y z
N GLU A 1 6.87 7.13 -10.81
CA GLU A 1 7.34 5.77 -10.45
C GLU A 1 6.36 4.67 -10.88
N LEU A 2 5.05 4.82 -10.66
CA LEU A 2 4.05 3.81 -11.05
C LEU A 2 3.65 3.84 -12.53
N ALA A 3 3.78 4.99 -13.21
CA ALA A 3 3.35 5.17 -14.60
C ALA A 3 3.84 4.09 -15.59
N PRO A 4 5.09 3.57 -15.54
CA PRO A 4 5.55 2.53 -16.45
C PRO A 4 4.81 1.19 -16.30
N TYR A 5 4.21 0.95 -15.13
CA TYR A 5 3.53 -0.30 -14.78
C TYR A 5 2.00 -0.17 -14.80
N LEU A 6 1.49 1.04 -15.02
CA LEU A 6 0.06 1.32 -15.17
C LEU A 6 -0.24 1.46 -16.66
N SER A 7 -1.21 0.67 -17.15
CA SER A 7 -1.46 0.54 -18.58
C SER A 7 -1.92 1.87 -19.21
N ASP A 8 -1.19 2.34 -20.22
CA ASP A 8 -1.66 3.35 -21.17
C ASP A 8 -2.80 2.74 -21.99
N THR A 9 -4.02 3.10 -21.61
CA THR A 9 -5.19 2.52 -22.26
C THR A 9 -5.53 3.34 -23.49
N GLN A 10 -5.61 2.69 -24.66
CA GLN A 10 -5.91 3.35 -25.94
C GLN A 10 -7.38 3.78 -26.11
N ARG A 11 -8.21 3.65 -25.07
CA ARG A 11 -9.63 4.02 -25.12
C ARG A 11 -9.79 5.43 -24.59
N CYS A 12 -10.52 6.28 -25.31
CA CYS A 12 -10.83 7.66 -24.89
C CYS A 12 -11.59 7.73 -23.55
N THR A 13 -12.27 6.65 -23.15
CA THR A 13 -13.02 6.54 -21.89
C THR A 13 -12.21 5.90 -20.76
N ALA A 14 -10.93 5.63 -20.98
CA ALA A 14 -10.09 5.05 -19.95
C ALA A 14 -9.76 6.05 -18.86
N LEU A 15 -9.63 5.54 -17.63
CA LEU A 15 -9.17 6.35 -16.51
C LEU A 15 -7.69 6.68 -16.69
N SER A 16 -7.35 7.95 -16.46
CA SER A 16 -5.95 8.37 -16.41
C SER A 16 -5.21 7.68 -15.27
N VAL A 17 -3.89 7.65 -15.37
CA VAL A 17 -3.00 7.10 -14.33
C VAL A 17 -3.25 7.79 -12.99
N GLU A 18 -3.39 9.12 -12.99
CA GLU A 18 -3.68 9.93 -11.81
C GLU A 18 -5.02 9.54 -11.19
N CYS A 19 -6.06 9.37 -12.02
CA CYS A 19 -7.38 8.99 -11.54
C CYS A 19 -7.37 7.60 -10.88
N LYS A 20 -6.64 6.64 -11.47
CA LYS A 20 -6.47 5.30 -10.88
C LYS A 20 -5.75 5.37 -9.53
N VAL A 21 -4.67 6.15 -9.44
CA VAL A 21 -3.89 6.32 -8.20
C VAL A 21 -4.72 7.00 -7.11
N LEU A 22 -5.40 8.11 -7.42
CA LEU A 22 -6.21 8.85 -6.45
C LEU A 22 -7.39 8.03 -5.92
N ALA A 23 -8.10 7.32 -6.80
CA ALA A 23 -9.19 6.44 -6.41
C ALA A 23 -8.71 5.31 -5.48
N SER A 24 -7.54 4.74 -5.77
CA SER A 24 -6.93 3.68 -4.96
C SER A 24 -6.48 4.20 -3.60
N LEU A 25 -5.81 5.36 -3.57
CA LEU A 25 -5.34 6.00 -2.34
C LEU A 25 -6.52 6.37 -1.42
N SER A 26 -7.59 6.94 -1.98
CA SER A 26 -8.79 7.28 -1.23
C SER A 26 -9.40 6.05 -0.56
N LEU A 27 -9.47 4.92 -1.26
CA LEU A 27 -9.98 3.66 -0.70
C LEU A 27 -9.08 3.12 0.42
N LEU A 28 -7.77 3.05 0.18
CA LEU A 28 -6.78 2.55 1.15
C LEU A 28 -6.75 3.41 2.42
N ALA A 29 -6.81 4.73 2.29
CA ALA A 29 -6.81 5.67 3.42
C ALA A 29 -8.07 5.56 4.29
N THR A 30 -9.22 5.27 3.68
CA THR A 30 -10.50 5.21 4.41
C THR A 30 -10.71 3.87 5.12
N GLY A 31 -9.91 2.83 4.80
CA GLY A 31 -10.04 1.48 5.37
C GLY A 31 -11.41 0.83 5.16
N SER A 32 -12.26 1.44 4.33
CA SER A 32 -13.62 1.01 4.11
C SER A 32 -13.60 -0.07 3.06
N TYR A 33 -13.74 -1.32 3.49
CA TYR A 33 -14.07 -2.49 2.66
C TYR A 33 -15.45 -2.31 2.03
N GLN A 34 -15.56 -1.37 1.09
CA GLN A 34 -16.80 -1.09 0.35
C GLN A 34 -17.98 -0.71 1.27
N LYS A 35 -17.92 0.43 1.98
CA LYS A 35 -19.19 1.03 2.43
C LYS A 35 -20.03 1.42 1.20
N PRO A 36 -21.35 1.15 1.27
CA PRO A 36 -22.15 0.66 0.16
C PRO A 36 -22.46 1.75 -0.84
N ILE A 37 -22.21 1.49 -2.13
CA ILE A 37 -23.05 1.84 -3.30
C ILE A 37 -23.31 3.35 -3.58
N GLY A 38 -23.18 4.26 -2.62
CA GLY A 38 -23.56 5.68 -2.70
C GLY A 38 -22.40 6.68 -2.68
N MET A 39 -21.18 6.28 -2.32
CA MET A 39 -19.99 7.16 -2.38
C MET A 39 -19.32 7.17 -3.77
N SER A 40 -19.98 6.61 -4.78
CA SER A 40 -19.63 6.73 -6.20
C SER A 40 -19.52 8.20 -6.66
N TYR A 41 -20.08 9.15 -5.90
CA TYR A 41 -20.03 10.57 -6.18
C TYR A 41 -18.66 11.21 -5.94
N VAL A 42 -17.82 10.68 -5.04
CA VAL A 42 -16.54 11.32 -4.66
C VAL A 42 -15.55 11.38 -5.84
N HIS A 43 -15.68 10.47 -6.81
CA HIS A 43 -14.84 10.45 -8.02
C HIS A 43 -15.64 10.33 -9.33
N GLY A 44 -16.97 10.24 -9.29
CA GLY A 44 -17.80 10.00 -10.49
C GLY A 44 -17.53 8.63 -11.17
N LEU A 45 -16.96 7.67 -10.44
CA LEU A 45 -16.53 6.37 -10.98
C LEU A 45 -17.45 5.24 -10.56
N SER A 46 -17.80 4.37 -11.51
CA SER A 46 -18.48 3.12 -11.19
C SER A 46 -17.63 2.22 -10.27
N GLN A 47 -18.27 1.44 -9.40
CA GLN A 47 -17.58 0.49 -8.52
C GLN A 47 -16.65 -0.47 -9.29
N PRO A 48 -17.04 -1.04 -10.46
CA PRO A 48 -16.13 -1.87 -11.25
C PRO A 48 -14.88 -1.12 -11.73
N SER A 49 -15.01 0.17 -12.05
CA SER A 49 -13.87 1.01 -12.44
C SER A 49 -12.91 1.23 -11.28
N VAL A 50 -13.43 1.51 -10.09
CA VAL A 50 -12.61 1.64 -8.87
C VAL A 50 -11.92 0.32 -8.52
N SER A 51 -12.62 -0.81 -8.62
CA SER A 51 -12.07 -2.15 -8.36
C SER A 51 -10.90 -2.49 -9.30
N ARG A 52 -11.04 -2.18 -10.59
CA ARG A 52 -9.95 -2.35 -11.57
C ARG A 52 -8.79 -1.40 -11.29
N ALA A 53 -9.07 -0.12 -11.03
CA ALA A 53 -8.04 0.85 -10.69
C ALA A 53 -7.22 0.42 -9.46
N LEU A 54 -7.89 -0.05 -8.41
CA LEU A 54 -7.24 -0.57 -7.21
C LEU A 54 -6.31 -1.73 -7.56
N ARG A 55 -6.79 -2.70 -8.34
CA ARG A 55 -5.97 -3.84 -8.76
C ARG A 55 -4.74 -3.38 -9.55
N ASP A 56 -4.92 -2.55 -10.56
CA ASP A 56 -3.82 -2.04 -11.39
C ASP A 56 -2.76 -1.33 -10.53
N VAL A 57 -3.19 -0.48 -9.59
CA VAL A 57 -2.28 0.26 -8.70
C VAL A 57 -1.58 -0.64 -7.70
N VAL A 58 -2.28 -1.60 -7.11
CA VAL A 58 -1.69 -2.57 -6.17
C VAL A 58 -0.68 -3.47 -6.88
N ASP A 59 -0.99 -3.95 -8.09
CA ASP A 59 -0.08 -4.76 -8.88
C ASP A 59 1.17 -3.97 -9.27
N ALA A 60 1.00 -2.70 -9.66
CA ALA A 60 2.12 -1.79 -9.93
C ALA A 60 2.99 -1.54 -8.68
N LEU A 61 2.39 -1.30 -7.50
CA LEU A 61 3.11 -1.12 -6.24
C LEU A 61 3.91 -2.37 -5.83
N ASN A 62 3.38 -3.56 -6.13
CA ASN A 62 4.04 -4.84 -5.85
C ASN A 62 5.05 -5.25 -6.93
N HIS A 63 5.25 -4.44 -7.98
CA HIS A 63 6.26 -4.74 -8.98
C HIS A 63 7.66 -4.83 -8.33
N PRO A 64 8.49 -5.85 -8.61
CA PRO A 64 9.75 -6.08 -7.90
C PRO A 64 10.70 -4.88 -7.88
N GLU A 65 10.73 -4.10 -8.96
CA GLU A 65 11.56 -2.89 -9.08
C GLU A 65 11.09 -1.73 -8.17
N ILE A 66 9.80 -1.66 -7.84
CA ILE A 66 9.25 -0.69 -6.90
C ILE A 66 9.38 -1.25 -5.48
N LEU A 67 8.88 -2.46 -5.26
CA LEU A 67 8.81 -3.09 -3.93
C LEU A 67 10.20 -3.15 -3.26
N SER A 68 11.23 -3.55 -4.00
CA SER A 68 12.59 -3.68 -3.46
C SER A 68 13.26 -2.36 -3.08
N ARG A 69 12.77 -1.23 -3.60
CA ARG A 69 13.27 0.12 -3.24
C ARG A 69 12.67 0.63 -1.94
N HIS A 70 11.42 0.25 -1.64
CA HIS A 70 10.69 0.76 -0.48
C HIS A 70 10.63 -0.21 0.69
N ILE A 71 10.67 -1.52 0.43
CA ILE A 71 10.64 -2.56 1.46
C ILE A 71 11.99 -3.27 1.48
N TYR A 72 12.76 -3.01 2.53
CA TYR A 72 14.07 -3.63 2.76
C TYR A 72 14.08 -4.39 4.07
N PHE A 73 14.53 -5.64 4.02
CA PHE A 73 14.84 -6.44 5.20
C PHE A 73 16.35 -6.73 5.27
N PRO A 74 16.97 -6.60 6.46
CA PRO A 74 18.37 -6.93 6.65
C PRO A 74 18.62 -8.41 6.31
N ARG A 75 19.57 -8.65 5.39
CA ARG A 75 19.90 -10.01 4.93
C ARG A 75 21.07 -10.64 5.69
N SER A 76 22.00 -9.82 6.20
CA SER A 76 23.14 -10.30 6.99
C SER A 76 22.74 -10.55 8.45
N LEU A 77 23.40 -11.54 9.07
CA LEU A 77 23.24 -11.81 10.50
C LEU A 77 23.69 -10.60 11.34
N GLU A 78 24.80 -9.97 10.96
CA GLU A 78 25.32 -8.77 11.63
C GLU A 78 24.33 -7.61 11.57
N GLY A 79 23.74 -7.34 10.39
CA GLY A 79 22.75 -6.28 10.24
C GLY A 79 21.48 -6.54 11.04
N ARG A 80 21.05 -7.81 11.13
CA ARG A 80 19.94 -8.23 11.99
C ARG A 80 20.27 -8.02 13.47
N GLN A 81 21.45 -8.43 13.91
CA GLN A 81 21.88 -8.29 15.30
C GLN A 81 21.95 -6.82 15.71
N ALA A 82 22.54 -5.96 14.88
CA ALA A 82 22.63 -4.53 15.14
C ALA A 82 21.25 -3.88 15.35
N ILE A 83 20.24 -4.29 14.59
CA ILE A 83 18.86 -3.78 14.77
C ILE A 83 18.26 -4.30 16.08
N MET A 84 18.38 -5.60 16.36
CA MET A 84 17.86 -6.19 17.60
C MET A 84 18.49 -5.57 18.84
N ASP A 85 19.80 -5.32 18.82
CA ASP A 85 20.52 -4.66 19.91
C ASP A 85 20.06 -3.21 20.08
N GLY A 86 19.80 -2.51 18.98
CA GLY A 86 19.23 -1.16 18.99
C GLY A 86 17.85 -1.10 19.65
N PHE A 87 16.94 -2.03 19.32
CA PHE A 87 15.61 -2.10 19.94
C PHE A 87 15.68 -2.51 21.41
N SER A 88 16.53 -3.47 21.74
CA SER A 88 16.73 -3.93 23.12
C SER A 88 17.27 -2.80 24.00
N SER A 89 18.34 -2.12 23.56
CA SER A 89 18.97 -1.04 24.33
C SER A 89 18.09 0.21 24.47
N LYS A 90 17.38 0.60 23.41
CA LYS A 90 16.59 1.84 23.41
C LYS A 90 15.19 1.69 24.00
N PHE A 91 14.55 0.53 23.80
CA PHE A 91 13.13 0.33 24.12
C PHE A 91 12.88 -0.89 25.01
N GLY A 92 13.89 -1.70 25.32
CA GLY A 92 13.72 -2.92 26.11
C GLY A 92 13.04 -4.06 25.35
N PHE A 93 13.01 -4.00 24.01
CA PHE A 93 12.41 -5.04 23.15
C PHE A 93 13.49 -5.94 22.54
N PRO A 94 13.87 -7.05 23.20
CA PRO A 94 14.83 -8.00 22.64
C PRO A 94 14.24 -8.72 21.42
N ASN A 95 15.10 -9.14 20.50
CA ASN A 95 14.73 -9.88 19.28
C ASN A 95 13.76 -9.14 18.34
N CYS A 96 13.68 -7.82 18.43
CA CYS A 96 12.89 -7.00 17.52
C CYS A 96 13.72 -6.59 16.30
N LEU A 97 13.33 -7.08 15.10
CA LEU A 97 14.01 -6.78 13.83
C LEU A 97 13.48 -5.55 13.11
N GLY A 98 12.48 -4.89 13.68
CA GLY A 98 11.81 -3.76 13.08
C GLY A 98 10.40 -3.61 13.64
N CYS A 99 9.86 -2.41 13.48
CA CYS A 99 8.49 -2.08 13.78
C CYS A 99 7.82 -1.56 12.51
N ILE A 100 6.59 -1.98 12.27
CA ILE A 100 5.72 -1.33 11.29
C ILE A 100 4.83 -0.41 12.09
N ASP A 101 4.86 0.89 11.79
CA ASP A 101 3.91 1.84 12.35
C ASP A 101 2.52 1.49 11.78
N CYS A 102 1.70 0.83 12.59
CA CYS A 102 0.35 0.43 12.23
C CYS A 102 -0.55 0.61 13.44
N THR A 103 -1.72 1.20 13.20
CA THR A 103 -2.81 1.38 14.15
C THR A 103 -3.08 0.10 14.94
N HIS A 104 -3.07 0.20 16.27
CA HIS A 104 -3.51 -0.88 17.16
C HIS A 104 -4.98 -1.20 16.89
N VAL A 105 -5.26 -2.35 16.26
CA VAL A 105 -6.62 -2.88 16.17
C VAL A 105 -6.92 -3.54 17.51
N ALA A 106 -7.84 -2.96 18.28
CA ALA A 106 -8.32 -3.57 19.51
C ALA A 106 -8.92 -4.95 19.19
N LEU A 107 -8.42 -6.00 19.85
CA LEU A 107 -9.12 -7.27 19.89
C LEU A 107 -10.37 -7.08 20.76
N VAL A 108 -11.51 -6.87 20.11
CA VAL A 108 -12.81 -6.85 20.78
C VAL A 108 -13.12 -8.31 21.16
N LYS A 109 -13.22 -8.58 22.45
CA LYS A 109 -13.73 -9.86 22.98
C LYS A 109 -15.25 -9.91 22.86
#